data_AF-A0A2T7BU09-F1
#
_entry.id   AF-A0A2T7BU09-F1
#
_cell.length_a   1.000
_cell.length_b   1.000
_cell.length_c   1.000
_cell.angle_alpha   90.00
_cell.angle_beta   90.00
_cell.angle_gamma   90.00
#
_symmetry.space_group_name_H-M   'P 1'
#
loop_
_entity.id
_entity.type
_entity.pdbx_description
1 polymer ?
#
loop_
_entity_poly.entity_id
_entity_poly.type
_entity_poly.pdbx_seq_one_letter_code
_entity_poly.pdbx_strand_id
1 'polypeptide(L)' 'MKYLAVLFWAILLLEMVNFVLNSLEGGGPLNLITPIVAAVIFTIIVVLFDMTMKPLKKDTSQQ' A
#
# COMPACT_ATOMS: atom_id res chain seq x y z
N MET A 1 -1.99 -11.71 -7.10
CA MET A 1 -3.33 -11.12 -6.87
C MET A 1 -3.39 -10.27 -5.60
N LYS A 2 -3.07 -10.79 -4.40
CA LYS A 2 -3.25 -10.02 -3.15
C LYS A 2 -2.53 -8.66 -3.12
N TYR A 3 -1.27 -8.58 -3.56
CA TYR A 3 -0.51 -7.33 -3.53
C TYR A 3 -0.95 -6.31 -4.58
N LEU A 4 -1.51 -6.78 -5.70
CA LEU A 4 -2.07 -5.89 -6.72
C LEU A 4 -3.34 -5.22 -6.21
N ALA A 5 -4.17 -5.95 -5.47
CA ALA A 5 -5.33 -5.41 -4.78
C ALA A 5 -4.92 -4.41 -3.68
N VAL A 6 -3.87 -4.72 -2.90
CA VAL A 6 -3.30 -3.78 -1.91
C VAL A 6 -2.84 -2.49 -2.59
N LEU A 7 -2.11 -2.58 -3.71
CA LEU A 7 -1.66 -1.41 -4.45
C LEU A 7 -2.82 -0.56 -4.96
N PHE A 8 -3.83 -1.19 -5.58
CA PHE A 8 -5.02 -0.50 -6.07
C PHE A 8 -5.76 0.25 -4.96
N TRP A 9 -5.99 -0.43 -3.82
CA TRP A 9 -6.66 0.18 -2.67
C TRP A 9 -5.81 1.27 -2.01
N ALA A 10 -4.50 1.09 -1.93
CA ALA A 10 -3.59 2.10 -1.41
C ALA A 10 -3.62 3.37 -2.27
N ILE A 11 -3.61 3.25 -3.60
CA ILE A 11 -3.73 4.41 -4.51
C ILE A 11 -5.05 5.13 -4.28
N LEU A 12 -6.17 4.41 -4.28
CA LEU A 12 -7.49 5.01 -4.05
C LEU A 12 -7.57 5.76 -2.72
N LEU A 13 -7.12 5.13 -1.63
CA LEU A 13 -7.18 5.73 -0.30
C LEU A 13 -6.25 6.93 -0.18
N LEU A 14 -5.02 6.83 -0.68
CA LEU A 14 -4.05 7.93 -0.60
C LEU A 14 -4.45 9.13 -1.46
N GLU A 15 -5.08 8.91 -2.61
CA GLU A 15 -5.68 9.99 -3.40
C GLU A 15 -6.82 10.69 -2.66
N MET A 16 -7.70 9.92 -1.98
CA MET A 16 -8.78 10.50 -1.19
C MET A 16 -8.24 11.29 0.01
N VAL A 17 -7.20 10.79 0.69
CA VAL A 17 -6.54 11.51 1.78
C VAL A 17 -5.87 12.77 1.26
N ASN A 18 -5.15 12.70 0.12
CA ASN A 18 -4.52 13.84 -0.54
C ASN A 18 -5.55 14.91 -0.91
N PHE A 19 -6.70 14.50 -1.46
CA PHE A 19 -7.81 15.38 -1.78
C PHE A 19 -8.39 16.06 -0.53
N VAL A 20 -8.62 15.31 0.55
CA VAL A 20 -9.14 15.86 1.81
C VAL A 20 -8.15 16.87 2.41
N LEU A 21 -6.86 16.52 2.49
CA LEU A 21 -5.83 17.41 3.03
C LEU A 21 -5.71 18.69 2.21
N ASN A 22 -5.65 18.56 0.88
CA ASN A 22 -5.60 19.72 -0.02
C ASN A 22 -6.85 20.60 0.13
N SER A 23 -8.03 20.00 0.32
CA SER A 23 -9.28 20.73 0.57
C SER A 23 -9.25 21.50 1.89
N LEU A 24 -8.62 20.96 2.93
CA LEU A 24 -8.44 21.63 4.22
C LEU A 24 -7.47 22.82 4.13
N GLU A 25 -6.48 22.73 3.24
CA GLU A 25 -5.50 23.82 2.98
C GLU A 25 -6.01 24.89 2.01
N GLY A 26 -7.30 24.84 1.62
CA GLY A 26 -7.92 25.85 0.75
C GLY A 26 -8.07 25.44 -0.72
N GLY A 27 -7.84 24.17 -1.07
CA GLY A 27 -8.25 23.58 -2.35
C GLY A 27 -7.37 23.94 -3.55
N GLY A 28 -6.04 23.90 -3.38
CA GLY A 28 -5.06 24.16 -4.44
C GLY A 28 -4.93 23.04 -5.48
N PRO A 29 -3.97 23.14 -6.41
CA PRO A 29 -3.71 22.07 -7.39
C PRO A 29 -3.39 20.74 -6.70
N LEU A 30 -4.04 19.66 -7.14
CA LEU A 30 -3.80 18.33 -6.59
C LEU A 30 -2.49 17.75 -7.11
N ASN A 31 -1.64 17.31 -6.20
CA ASN A 31 -0.45 16.54 -6.55
C ASN A 31 -0.80 15.05 -6.63
N LEU A 32 -0.96 14.54 -7.86
CA LEU A 32 -1.31 13.14 -8.13
C LEU A 32 -0.09 12.19 -8.05
N ILE A 33 1.14 12.72 -8.05
CA ILE A 33 2.35 11.89 -8.10
C ILE A 33 2.70 11.40 -6.69
N THR A 34 2.63 12.28 -5.69
CA THR A 34 2.92 11.97 -4.29
C THR A 34 2.12 10.76 -3.76
N PRO A 35 0.78 10.71 -3.86
CA PRO A 35 0.00 9.57 -3.38
C PRO A 35 0.31 8.27 -4.12
N ILE A 36 0.60 8.30 -5.42
CA ILE A 36 0.99 7.11 -6.19
C ILE A 36 2.33 6.55 -5.69
N VAL A 37 3.34 7.40 -5.51
CA VAL A 37 4.65 6.99 -4.99
C VAL A 37 4.52 6.43 -3.57
N ALA A 38 3.74 7.09 -2.71
CA ALA A 38 3.44 6.60 -1.37
C ALA A 38 2.74 5.23 -1.38
N ALA A 39 1.81 5.00 -2.31
CA ALA A 39 1.11 3.72 -2.45
C ALA A 39 2.04 2.57 -2.86
N VAL A 40 3.00 2.84 -3.74
CA VAL A 40 4.02 1.86 -4.14
C VAL A 40 4.89 1.49 -2.94
N ILE A 41 5.40 2.49 -2.19
CA ILE A 41 6.22 2.26 -0.99
C ILE A 41 5.42 1.48 0.06
N PHE A 42 4.17 1.86 0.31
CA PHE A 42 3.29 1.17 1.25
C PHE A 42 3.09 -0.30 0.85
N THR A 43 2.87 -0.58 -0.43
CA THR A 43 2.72 -1.94 -0.94
C THR A 43 3.99 -2.77 -0.73
N ILE A 44 5.17 -2.18 -0.95
CA ILE A 44 6.46 -2.84 -0.68
C ILE A 44 6.56 -3.22 0.81
N ILE A 45 6.19 -2.30 1.71
CA ILE A 45 6.18 -2.58 3.16
C ILE A 45 5.26 -3.77 3.45
N VAL A 46 4.03 -3.78 2.91
CA VAL A 46 3.09 -4.90 3.12
C VAL A 46 3.65 -6.23 2.61
N VAL A 47 4.34 -6.24 1.47
CA VAL A 47 5.00 -7.45 0.94
C VAL A 47 6.09 -7.94 1.90
N LEU A 48 6.93 -7.04 2.41
CA LEU A 48 7.99 -7.39 3.36
C LEU A 48 7.41 -7.96 4.66
N PHE A 49 6.34 -7.36 5.19
CA PHE A 49 5.65 -7.86 6.37
C PHE A 49 4.99 -9.22 6.14
N ASP A 50 4.40 -9.46 4.96
CA ASP A 50 3.86 -10.79 4.63
C ASP A 50 4.97 -11.85 4.57
N MET A 51 6.14 -11.50 4.05
CA MET A 51 7.30 -12.40 4.00
C MET A 51 7.84 -12.74 5.40
N THR A 52 7.86 -11.78 6.32
CA THR A 52 8.32 -12.01 7.70
C THR A 52 7.30 -12.76 8.56
N MET A 53 6.00 -12.56 8.30
CA MET A 53 4.92 -13.21 9.06
C MET A 53 4.57 -14.62 8.57
N LYS A 54 5.01 -15.02 7.37
CA LYS A 54 4.82 -16.41 6.91
C LYS A 54 5.64 -17.35 7.79
N PRO A 55 5.03 -18.30 8.51
CA PRO A 55 5.79 -19.34 9.20
C PRO A 55 6.59 -20.11 8.13
N LEU A 56 7.88 -20.34 8.40
CA LEU A 56 8.67 -21.33 7.69
C LEU A 56 7.86 -22.63 7.72
N LYS A 57 7.24 -22.98 6.60
CA LYS A 57 6.60 -24.28 6.42
C LYS A 57 7.72 -25.31 6.57
N LYS A 58 7.88 -25.85 7.78
CA LYS A 58 8.59 -27.10 7.97
C LYS A 58 7.75 -28.12 7.23
N ASP A 59 8.17 -28.44 6.01
CA ASP A 59 7.77 -29.66 5.34
C ASP A 59 8.31 -30.83 6.18
N THR A 60 7.62 -31.14 7.29
CA THR A 60 7.74 -32.44 7.95
C THR A 60 6.94 -33.43 7.11
N SER A 61 7.47 -33.71 5.93
CA SER A 61 7.10 -34.86 5.12
C SER A 61 8.18 -35.91 5.30
N GLN A 62 8.40 -36.40 6.52
CA GLN A 62 9.13 -37.63 6.75
C GLN A 62 8.68 -38.30 8.05
N GLN A 63 8.31 -39.58 7.87
CA GLN A 63 8.08 -40.67 8.82
C GLN A 63 6.67 -40.83 9.40
#